data_AF-A0A2R6PV73-F1
#
_entry.id   AF-A0A2R6PV73-F1
#
_cell.length_a   1.000
_cell.length_b   1.000
_cell.length_c   1.000
_cell.angle_alpha   90.00
_cell.angle_beta   90.00
_cell.angle_gamma   90.00
#
_symmetry.space_group_name_H-M   'P 1'
#
loop_
_entity.id
_entity.type
_entity.pdbx_description
1 polymer ?
#
loop_
_entity_poly.entity_id
_entity_poly.type
_entity_poly.pdbx_seq_one_letter_code
_entity_poly.pdbx_strand_id
1 'polypeptide(L)'
;MNPGLAVSRSLRRVWTAFIAAVGRMDKSLSPNDTIQRFRKHTFTLSDSVYLLHIFLATFWLAIMQSPGFPLKLLIPILYAILLLVPFTSQFFLPAMPVLSWVLSFYSNRFIPAAYRPTISVVLLPTLESVLYGANISDILTRFTHPFLDIIAWVPYGVVHYTFPFVVAAFLWLFRPKAALHEWARIFGYMNLIGVMVQILFPCAAPWYEVIHGLTPANYGMQGSPGGLLRIDRLFGSSGYTAAFTHSPLVFGAFPSLHSACATLEALFVSHFFPSMTKYIFAYAAVLFWSTMYLTHHYLIDVVGGGCLAVACFYLMLPDELKGPAATAPPGGLSAAGFGSRRSKYDIYDLEEPHGRVRSGRNANGSIMRDAADYDLEGLSDRESDDEEMDITYRSPVVPNGPGSAAPLIRQAGASAAQPKNSHRHTASIASLIRAEERAEDGWSPIGGSFNIPPTPTRAER
;
A
#
# COMPACT_ATOMS: atom_id res chain seq x y z
N MET A 1 -13.95 -16.45 27.28
CA MET A 1 -13.39 -15.10 27.50
C MET A 1 -14.50 -14.05 27.32
N ASN A 2 -14.61 -13.06 28.20
CA ASN A 2 -15.67 -12.05 28.13
C ASN A 2 -15.23 -10.86 27.24
N PRO A 3 -15.88 -10.58 26.09
CA PRO A 3 -15.41 -9.58 25.13
C PRO A 3 -15.32 -8.15 25.69
N GLY A 4 -16.18 -7.78 26.64
CA GLY A 4 -16.12 -6.46 27.29
C GLY A 4 -14.81 -6.20 28.04
N LEU A 5 -14.22 -7.23 28.66
CA LEU A 5 -12.91 -7.13 29.32
C LEU A 5 -11.77 -6.93 28.31
N ALA A 6 -11.85 -7.56 27.13
CA ALA A 6 -10.83 -7.41 26.07
C ALA A 6 -10.85 -6.01 25.45
N VAL A 7 -12.04 -5.43 25.23
CA VAL A 7 -12.20 -4.05 24.75
C VAL A 7 -11.67 -3.05 25.79
N SER A 8 -12.04 -3.22 27.07
CA SER A 8 -11.54 -2.38 28.18
C SER A 8 -10.02 -2.42 28.32
N ARG A 9 -9.39 -3.62 28.24
CA ARG A 9 -7.92 -3.78 28.23
C ARG A 9 -7.27 -3.09 27.02
N SER A 10 -7.87 -3.19 25.83
CA SER A 10 -7.34 -2.59 24.60
C SER A 10 -7.42 -1.06 24.61
N LEU A 11 -8.56 -0.50 25.04
CA LEU A 11 -8.72 0.95 25.22
C LEU A 11 -7.73 1.51 26.24
N ARG A 12 -7.55 0.82 27.38
CA ARG A 12 -6.54 1.20 28.39
C ARG A 12 -5.13 1.19 27.81
N ARG A 13 -4.79 0.19 26.98
CA ARG A 13 -3.48 0.09 26.31
C ARG A 13 -3.23 1.27 25.35
N VAL A 14 -4.22 1.65 24.55
CA VAL A 14 -4.14 2.82 23.65
C VAL A 14 -4.03 4.11 24.47
N TRP A 15 -4.82 4.25 25.54
CA TRP A 15 -4.78 5.43 26.41
C TRP A 15 -3.42 5.62 27.10
N THR A 16 -2.85 4.56 27.69
CA THR A 16 -1.51 4.62 28.29
C THR A 16 -0.43 4.99 27.26
N ALA A 17 -0.51 4.43 26.05
CA ALA A 17 0.41 4.78 24.97
C ALA A 17 0.25 6.24 24.53
N PHE A 18 -0.98 6.76 24.46
CA PHE A 18 -1.26 8.17 24.16
C PHE A 18 -0.69 9.13 25.23
N ILE A 19 -0.93 8.85 26.52
CA ILE A 19 -0.38 9.66 27.61
C ILE A 19 1.16 9.66 27.59
N ALA A 20 1.79 8.50 27.36
CA ALA A 20 3.24 8.43 27.19
C ALA A 20 3.73 9.19 25.93
N ALA A 21 2.98 9.13 24.84
CA ALA A 21 3.30 9.82 23.58
C ALA A 21 3.21 11.35 23.70
N VAL A 22 2.20 11.87 24.40
CA VAL A 22 2.08 13.30 24.76
C VAL A 22 3.16 13.69 25.78
N GLY A 23 3.46 12.81 26.73
CA GLY A 23 4.50 13.01 27.75
C GLY A 23 5.87 13.31 27.13
N ARG A 24 6.29 12.53 26.14
CA ARG A 24 7.60 12.64 25.47
C ARG A 24 7.72 13.71 24.38
N MET A 25 6.67 14.46 24.06
CA MET A 25 6.77 15.58 23.10
C MET A 25 7.58 16.73 23.70
N ASP A 26 8.38 17.40 22.87
CA ASP A 26 8.90 18.73 23.20
C ASP A 26 7.72 19.70 23.30
N LYS A 27 7.66 20.47 24.40
CA LYS A 27 6.56 21.41 24.69
C LYS A 27 7.02 22.85 24.67
N SER A 28 8.28 23.11 24.33
CA SER A 28 8.80 24.48 24.30
C SER A 28 8.19 25.26 23.14
N LEU A 29 7.69 26.45 23.47
CA LEU A 29 7.21 27.45 22.52
C LEU A 29 8.29 28.53 22.23
N SER A 30 9.48 28.41 22.82
CA SER A 30 10.56 29.39 22.76
C SER A 30 11.38 29.28 21.46
N PRO A 31 11.39 30.31 20.58
CA PRO A 31 12.29 30.39 19.43
C PRO A 31 13.77 30.25 19.81
N ASN A 32 14.15 30.74 20.99
CA ASN A 32 15.53 30.76 21.45
C ASN A 32 16.10 29.34 21.61
N ASP A 33 15.27 28.35 21.93
CA ASP A 33 15.70 26.97 22.12
C ASP A 33 16.13 26.35 20.78
N THR A 34 15.35 26.60 19.72
CA THR A 34 15.71 26.22 18.35
C THR A 34 16.97 26.95 17.87
N ILE A 35 17.08 28.26 18.12
CA ILE A 35 18.26 29.05 17.76
C ILE A 35 19.51 28.53 18.50
N GLN A 36 19.40 28.17 19.78
CA GLN A 36 20.50 27.58 20.54
C GLN A 36 20.87 26.17 20.05
N ARG A 37 19.89 25.33 19.70
CA ARG A 37 20.15 24.01 19.07
C ARG A 37 20.89 24.18 17.75
N PHE A 38 20.42 25.08 16.89
CA PHE A 38 21.05 25.39 15.59
C PHE A 38 22.48 25.93 15.74
N ARG A 39 22.73 26.86 16.66
CA ARG A 39 24.08 27.38 16.96
C ARG A 39 25.06 26.32 17.50
N LYS A 40 24.54 25.23 18.08
CA LYS A 40 25.32 24.08 18.58
C LYS A 40 25.39 22.93 17.58
N HIS A 41 24.74 23.02 16.42
CA HIS A 41 24.72 21.95 15.42
C HIS A 41 26.07 21.87 14.70
N THR A 42 26.65 20.66 14.71
CA THR A 42 27.85 20.35 13.92
C THR A 42 27.41 19.88 12.54
N PHE A 43 27.53 20.74 11.54
CA PHE A 43 27.15 20.41 10.17
C PHE A 43 27.93 19.22 9.60
N THR A 44 27.21 18.34 8.95
CA THR A 44 27.70 17.13 8.27
C THR A 44 27.34 17.18 6.79
N LEU A 45 27.91 16.30 5.97
CA LEU A 45 27.53 16.20 4.55
C LEU A 45 26.04 15.86 4.37
N SER A 46 25.40 15.16 5.31
CA SER A 46 23.97 14.85 5.25
C SER A 46 23.07 16.09 5.34
N ASP A 47 23.54 17.17 5.98
CA ASP A 47 22.80 18.43 6.07
C ASP A 47 22.72 19.18 4.72
N SER A 48 23.52 18.78 3.72
CA SER A 48 23.39 19.28 2.34
C SER A 48 22.00 19.06 1.74
N VAL A 49 21.24 18.09 2.27
CA VAL A 49 19.87 17.82 1.85
C VAL A 49 18.95 19.03 2.06
N TYR A 50 19.19 19.88 3.06
CA TYR A 50 18.42 21.10 3.26
C TYR A 50 18.61 22.09 2.10
N LEU A 51 19.79 22.11 1.45
CA LEU A 51 20.05 22.94 0.27
C LEU A 51 19.22 22.45 -0.93
N LEU A 52 19.10 21.13 -1.12
CA LEU A 52 18.22 20.55 -2.14
C LEU A 52 16.75 20.95 -1.90
N HIS A 53 16.28 20.90 -0.65
CA HIS A 53 14.91 21.29 -0.33
C HIS A 53 14.64 22.80 -0.44
N ILE A 54 15.61 23.65 -0.09
CA ILE A 54 15.53 25.10 -0.34
C ILE A 54 15.50 25.38 -1.84
N PHE A 55 16.34 24.70 -2.64
CA PHE A 55 16.35 24.83 -4.11
C PHE A 55 15.00 24.40 -4.72
N LEU A 56 14.49 23.22 -4.38
CA LEU A 56 13.20 22.73 -4.85
C LEU A 56 12.06 23.67 -4.44
N ALA A 57 12.00 24.09 -3.17
CA ALA A 57 10.97 25.01 -2.70
C ALA A 57 11.03 26.35 -3.44
N THR A 58 12.23 26.90 -3.66
CA THR A 58 12.43 28.15 -4.42
C THR A 58 11.97 27.99 -5.86
N PHE A 59 12.34 26.89 -6.55
CA PHE A 59 11.92 26.61 -7.91
C PHE A 59 10.39 26.49 -8.04
N TRP A 60 9.75 25.68 -7.20
CA TRP A 60 8.30 25.47 -7.23
C TRP A 60 7.53 26.74 -6.88
N LEU A 61 7.96 27.48 -5.87
CA LEU A 61 7.36 28.76 -5.51
C LEU A 61 7.60 29.84 -6.58
N ALA A 62 8.72 29.81 -7.31
CA ALA A 62 8.96 30.74 -8.42
C ALA A 62 7.90 30.56 -9.51
N ILE A 63 7.70 29.32 -10.00
CA ILE A 63 6.74 29.03 -11.08
C ILE A 63 5.26 29.03 -10.63
N MET A 64 4.98 28.91 -9.34
CA MET A 64 3.62 28.91 -8.80
C MET A 64 2.84 30.19 -9.17
N GLN A 65 1.70 30.03 -9.86
CA GLN A 65 0.84 31.15 -10.28
C GLN A 65 -0.37 31.35 -9.35
N SER A 66 -0.83 30.29 -8.69
CA SER A 66 -1.89 30.31 -7.68
C SER A 66 -1.42 29.61 -6.40
N PRO A 67 -1.55 30.19 -5.21
CA PRO A 67 -1.80 31.63 -4.99
C PRO A 67 -0.72 32.49 -5.68
N GLY A 68 -1.10 33.70 -6.11
CA GLY A 68 -0.18 34.63 -6.77
C GLY A 68 0.84 35.26 -5.82
N PHE A 69 1.77 36.05 -6.36
CA PHE A 69 2.56 36.97 -5.54
C PHE A 69 1.67 38.14 -5.05
N PRO A 70 1.81 38.62 -3.79
CA PRO A 70 2.73 38.18 -2.75
C PRO A 70 2.24 37.00 -1.91
N LEU A 71 0.97 36.57 -2.04
CA LEU A 71 0.34 35.55 -1.17
C LEU A 71 1.12 34.23 -1.09
N LYS A 72 1.76 33.77 -2.17
CA LYS A 72 2.61 32.56 -2.13
C LYS A 72 3.80 32.64 -1.17
N LEU A 73 4.24 33.85 -0.78
CA LEU A 73 5.28 34.02 0.25
C LEU A 73 4.83 33.59 1.65
N LEU A 74 3.52 33.47 1.90
CA LEU A 74 3.02 32.92 3.16
C LEU A 74 3.46 31.47 3.37
N ILE A 75 3.70 30.70 2.31
CA ILE A 75 4.16 29.30 2.40
C ILE A 75 5.53 29.20 3.10
N PRO A 76 6.62 29.83 2.60
CA PRO A 76 7.92 29.79 3.27
C PRO A 76 7.93 30.55 4.60
N ILE A 77 7.14 31.63 4.76
CA ILE A 77 7.07 32.38 6.02
C ILE A 77 6.45 31.52 7.14
N LEU A 78 5.29 30.91 6.89
CA LEU A 78 4.64 30.02 7.86
C LEU A 78 5.51 28.79 8.16
N TYR A 79 6.15 28.21 7.14
CA TYR A 79 7.07 27.09 7.34
C TYR A 79 8.28 27.48 8.21
N ALA A 80 8.87 28.66 8.00
CA ALA A 80 9.95 29.17 8.85
C ALA A 80 9.51 29.37 10.31
N ILE A 81 8.29 29.89 10.56
CA ILE A 81 7.71 30.01 11.90
C ILE A 81 7.52 28.63 12.55
N LEU A 82 7.00 27.65 11.80
CA LEU A 82 6.80 26.28 12.27
C LEU A 82 8.11 25.54 12.57
N LEU A 83 9.20 25.86 11.86
CA LEU A 83 10.54 25.35 12.17
C LEU A 83 11.20 26.07 13.36
N LEU A 84 10.88 27.34 13.58
CA LEU A 84 11.45 28.14 14.66
C LEU A 84 10.93 27.72 16.05
N VAL A 85 9.67 27.29 16.15
CA VAL A 85 9.04 26.88 17.41
C VAL A 85 9.29 25.37 17.70
N PRO A 86 9.94 24.97 18.81
CA PRO A 86 10.31 23.57 19.08
C PRO A 86 9.11 22.60 19.09
N PHE A 87 7.98 23.03 19.65
CA PHE A 87 6.74 22.24 19.69
C PHE A 87 6.26 21.80 18.31
N THR A 88 6.39 22.65 17.29
CA THR A 88 6.00 22.34 15.90
C THR A 88 7.14 21.74 15.09
N SER A 89 8.37 22.22 15.27
CA SER A 89 9.51 21.82 14.44
C SER A 89 9.85 20.33 14.55
N GLN A 90 9.57 19.70 15.70
CA GLN A 90 9.69 18.26 15.88
C GLN A 90 8.80 17.41 14.95
N PHE A 91 7.79 18.01 14.31
CA PHE A 91 6.94 17.37 13.29
C PHE A 91 7.25 17.89 11.89
N PHE A 92 7.39 19.20 11.73
CA PHE A 92 7.57 19.83 10.42
C PHE A 92 8.97 19.60 9.81
N LEU A 93 10.02 19.49 10.63
CA LEU A 93 11.37 19.20 10.13
C LEU A 93 11.50 17.76 9.56
N PRO A 94 11.04 16.68 10.24
CA PRO A 94 10.98 15.35 9.63
C PRO A 94 10.01 15.25 8.44
N ALA A 95 8.94 16.04 8.41
CA ALA A 95 7.97 16.06 7.33
C ALA A 95 8.41 16.86 6.07
N MET A 96 9.57 17.52 6.10
CA MET A 96 10.10 18.32 4.98
C MET A 96 10.06 17.60 3.62
N PRO A 97 10.39 16.29 3.48
CA PRO A 97 10.29 15.60 2.20
C PRO A 97 8.84 15.46 1.72
N VAL A 98 7.89 15.22 2.63
CA VAL A 98 6.44 15.16 2.35
C VAL A 98 5.94 16.51 1.87
N LEU A 99 6.30 17.60 2.56
CA LEU A 99 5.92 18.96 2.18
C LEU A 99 6.50 19.36 0.81
N SER A 100 7.72 18.92 0.53
CA SER A 100 8.38 19.14 -0.76
C SER A 100 7.73 18.35 -1.89
N TRP A 101 7.32 17.11 -1.63
CA TRP A 101 6.48 16.34 -2.56
C TRP A 101 5.15 17.04 -2.84
N VAL A 102 4.39 17.44 -1.81
CA VAL A 102 3.09 18.11 -1.97
C VAL A 102 3.25 19.42 -2.76
N LEU A 103 4.28 20.22 -2.44
CA LEU A 103 4.60 21.45 -3.17
C LEU A 103 4.96 21.16 -4.64
N SER A 104 5.75 20.11 -4.91
CA SER A 104 6.11 19.68 -6.27
C SER A 104 4.87 19.24 -7.06
N PHE A 105 4.06 18.34 -6.47
CA PHE A 105 2.84 17.82 -7.06
C PHE A 105 1.86 18.94 -7.40
N TYR A 106 1.61 19.85 -6.46
CA TYR A 106 0.74 21.00 -6.70
C TYR A 106 1.28 21.94 -7.80
N SER A 107 2.57 22.25 -7.75
CA SER A 107 3.18 23.32 -8.56
C SER A 107 3.58 22.88 -9.97
N ASN A 108 3.73 21.57 -10.22
CA ASN A 108 4.08 21.07 -11.55
C ASN A 108 3.13 21.60 -12.64
N ARG A 109 1.84 21.78 -12.33
CA ARG A 109 0.81 22.27 -13.25
C ARG A 109 1.18 23.59 -13.95
N PHE A 110 2.05 24.40 -13.34
CA PHE A 110 2.48 25.69 -13.88
C PHE A 110 3.73 25.61 -14.78
N ILE A 111 4.36 24.43 -14.94
CA ILE A 111 5.43 24.22 -15.93
C ILE A 111 4.82 24.42 -17.34
N PRO A 112 5.29 25.40 -18.13
CA PRO A 112 4.76 25.65 -19.47
C PRO A 112 4.95 24.46 -20.40
N ALA A 113 3.99 24.21 -21.29
CA ALA A 113 3.99 23.04 -22.18
C ALA A 113 5.28 22.89 -23.02
N ALA A 114 5.92 24.00 -23.41
CA ALA A 114 7.17 23.99 -24.18
C ALA A 114 8.38 23.41 -23.42
N TYR A 115 8.33 23.31 -22.09
CA TYR A 115 9.37 22.70 -21.26
C TYR A 115 9.01 21.30 -20.76
N ARG A 116 7.82 20.79 -21.10
CA ARG A 116 7.36 19.47 -20.68
C ARG A 116 7.73 18.41 -21.72
N PRO A 117 8.14 17.19 -21.33
CA PRO A 117 8.42 16.10 -22.27
C PRO A 117 7.17 15.67 -23.07
N THR A 118 7.35 14.97 -24.17
CA THR A 118 6.24 14.36 -24.92
C THR A 118 5.54 13.29 -24.07
N ILE A 119 4.21 13.35 -24.00
CA ILE A 119 3.40 12.38 -23.26
C ILE A 119 3.42 11.03 -23.99
N SER A 120 3.79 9.97 -23.27
CA SER A 120 3.74 8.61 -23.79
C SER A 120 2.35 7.99 -23.59
N VAL A 121 1.65 7.78 -24.71
CA VAL A 121 0.35 7.07 -24.74
C VAL A 121 0.49 5.59 -25.12
N VAL A 122 1.63 5.19 -25.69
CA VAL A 122 1.85 3.84 -26.27
C VAL A 122 2.67 2.93 -25.35
N LEU A 123 3.59 3.50 -24.55
CA LEU A 123 4.59 2.70 -23.83
C LEU A 123 3.98 1.72 -22.82
N LEU A 124 3.10 2.19 -21.92
CA LEU A 124 2.56 1.34 -20.85
C LEU A 124 1.66 0.21 -21.42
N PRO A 125 0.71 0.45 -22.35
CA PRO A 125 -0.01 -0.61 -23.04
C PRO A 125 0.91 -1.62 -23.74
N THR A 126 1.97 -1.14 -24.38
CA THR A 126 2.95 -2.00 -25.08
C THR A 126 3.73 -2.86 -24.10
N LEU A 127 4.23 -2.29 -23.01
CA LEU A 127 4.94 -3.03 -21.96
C LEU A 127 4.02 -4.04 -21.27
N GLU A 128 2.76 -3.70 -20.97
CA GLU A 128 1.81 -4.63 -20.38
C GLU A 128 1.55 -5.82 -21.32
N SER A 129 1.31 -5.54 -22.61
CA SER A 129 1.10 -6.55 -23.65
C SER A 129 2.33 -7.45 -23.87
N VAL A 130 3.54 -6.89 -23.87
CA VAL A 130 4.79 -7.63 -24.10
C VAL A 130 5.20 -8.46 -22.88
N LEU A 131 5.05 -7.93 -21.67
CA LEU A 131 5.50 -8.59 -20.43
C LEU A 131 4.49 -9.60 -19.87
N TYR A 132 3.19 -9.36 -20.05
CA TYR A 132 2.13 -10.19 -19.48
C TYR A 132 1.25 -10.88 -20.52
N GLY A 133 1.50 -10.66 -21.82
CA GLY A 133 0.77 -11.30 -22.92
C GLY A 133 -0.63 -10.76 -23.18
N ALA A 134 -1.08 -9.76 -22.42
CA ALA A 134 -2.38 -9.11 -22.56
C ALA A 134 -2.38 -7.71 -21.94
N ASN A 135 -3.26 -6.83 -22.41
CA ASN A 135 -3.65 -5.61 -21.70
C ASN A 135 -4.58 -6.04 -20.53
N ILE A 136 -3.98 -6.37 -19.39
CA ILE A 136 -4.69 -6.84 -18.19
C ILE A 136 -5.68 -5.78 -17.71
N SER A 137 -5.31 -4.50 -17.87
CA SER A 137 -6.14 -3.37 -17.49
C SER A 137 -7.44 -3.36 -18.29
N ASP A 138 -7.38 -3.41 -19.63
CA ASP A 138 -8.56 -3.55 -20.51
C ASP A 138 -9.43 -4.75 -20.11
N ILE A 139 -8.85 -5.93 -19.87
CA ILE A 139 -9.61 -7.11 -19.43
C ILE A 139 -10.41 -6.83 -18.15
N LEU A 140 -9.78 -6.23 -17.13
CA LEU A 140 -10.45 -5.90 -15.86
C LEU A 140 -11.59 -4.89 -16.06
N THR A 141 -11.46 -3.95 -17.00
CA THR A 141 -12.49 -2.93 -17.27
C THR A 141 -13.74 -3.46 -17.97
N ARG A 142 -13.69 -4.66 -18.56
CA ARG A 142 -14.84 -5.30 -19.21
C ARG A 142 -15.78 -6.01 -18.22
N PHE A 143 -15.32 -6.25 -16.98
CA PHE A 143 -16.06 -7.01 -15.97
C PHE A 143 -16.42 -6.14 -14.75
N THR A 144 -17.16 -5.05 -15.00
CA THR A 144 -17.58 -4.11 -13.96
C THR A 144 -18.88 -4.52 -13.27
N HIS A 145 -19.00 -4.30 -11.96
CA HIS A 145 -20.22 -4.59 -11.20
C HIS A 145 -20.31 -3.70 -9.96
N PRO A 146 -21.49 -3.16 -9.56
CA PRO A 146 -21.59 -2.19 -8.45
C PRO A 146 -21.01 -2.65 -7.11
N PHE A 147 -21.08 -3.95 -6.81
CA PHE A 147 -20.43 -4.52 -5.61
C PHE A 147 -18.90 -4.47 -5.68
N LEU A 148 -18.32 -4.75 -6.84
CA LEU A 148 -16.88 -4.66 -7.08
C LEU A 148 -16.42 -3.19 -7.14
N ASP A 149 -17.27 -2.29 -7.63
CA ASP A 149 -17.03 -0.84 -7.58
C ASP A 149 -16.84 -0.37 -6.14
N ILE A 150 -17.70 -0.78 -5.21
CA ILE A 150 -17.54 -0.47 -3.77
C ILE A 150 -16.26 -1.10 -3.19
N ILE A 151 -15.95 -2.36 -3.52
CA ILE A 151 -14.73 -3.03 -3.03
C ILE A 151 -13.46 -2.33 -3.55
N ALA A 152 -13.48 -1.80 -4.79
CA ALA A 152 -12.35 -1.05 -5.35
C ALA A 152 -12.27 0.38 -4.79
N TRP A 153 -13.42 1.01 -4.57
CA TRP A 153 -13.53 2.39 -4.12
C TRP A 153 -13.05 2.58 -2.67
N VAL A 154 -13.39 1.69 -1.74
CA VAL A 154 -12.96 1.83 -0.33
C VAL A 154 -11.42 1.95 -0.20
N PRO A 155 -10.59 1.03 -0.72
CA PRO A 155 -9.14 1.15 -0.65
C PRO A 155 -8.63 2.34 -1.49
N TYR A 156 -9.08 2.51 -2.73
CA TYR A 156 -8.54 3.51 -3.66
C TYR A 156 -8.98 4.94 -3.34
N GLY A 157 -10.29 5.16 -3.22
CA GLY A 157 -10.91 6.47 -3.09
C GLY A 157 -10.98 7.02 -1.66
N VAL A 158 -10.74 6.20 -0.63
CA VAL A 158 -10.88 6.59 0.79
C VAL A 158 -9.67 6.20 1.65
N VAL A 159 -9.31 4.92 1.70
CA VAL A 159 -8.25 4.43 2.62
C VAL A 159 -6.89 4.96 2.18
N HIS A 160 -6.53 4.91 0.90
CA HIS A 160 -5.24 5.39 0.39
C HIS A 160 -4.88 6.82 0.84
N TYR A 161 -5.87 7.73 0.91
CA TYR A 161 -5.63 9.12 1.36
C TYR A 161 -5.51 9.28 2.88
N THR A 162 -6.04 8.34 3.66
CA THR A 162 -6.12 8.43 5.12
C THR A 162 -5.12 7.52 5.84
N PHE A 163 -4.76 6.39 5.25
CA PHE A 163 -3.91 5.37 5.85
C PHE A 163 -2.48 5.82 6.15
N PRO A 164 -1.81 6.69 5.36
CA PRO A 164 -0.50 7.23 5.74
C PRO A 164 -0.48 7.93 7.11
N PHE A 165 -1.59 8.58 7.47
CA PHE A 165 -1.77 9.22 8.78
C PHE A 165 -2.06 8.20 9.88
N VAL A 166 -2.76 7.10 9.56
CA VAL A 166 -2.96 5.98 10.50
C VAL A 166 -1.63 5.29 10.82
N VAL A 167 -0.79 5.01 9.81
CA VAL A 167 0.56 4.46 10.01
C VAL A 167 1.41 5.41 10.86
N ALA A 168 1.42 6.71 10.53
CA ALA A 168 2.11 7.72 11.33
C ALA A 168 1.62 7.74 12.80
N ALA A 169 0.31 7.71 13.04
CA ALA A 169 -0.27 7.69 14.39
C ALA A 169 0.09 6.42 15.16
N PHE A 170 0.08 5.24 14.53
CA PHE A 170 0.48 3.99 15.17
C PHE A 170 1.98 3.95 15.50
N LEU A 171 2.84 4.43 14.60
CA LEU A 171 4.28 4.59 14.88
C LEU A 171 4.50 5.60 16.01
N TRP A 172 3.76 6.71 16.03
CA TRP A 172 3.80 7.70 17.11
C TRP A 172 3.36 7.11 18.46
N LEU A 173 2.31 6.29 18.51
CA LEU A 173 1.83 5.70 19.76
C LEU A 173 2.73 4.58 20.29
N PHE A 174 3.21 3.69 19.41
CA PHE A 174 3.74 2.38 19.82
C PHE A 174 5.21 2.12 19.46
N ARG A 175 5.89 3.06 18.80
CA ARG A 175 7.31 2.91 18.41
C ARG A 175 8.17 4.11 18.83
N PRO A 176 9.52 3.96 18.86
CA PRO A 176 10.43 5.06 19.17
C PRO A 176 10.23 6.26 18.24
N LYS A 177 10.56 7.48 18.72
CA LYS A 177 10.39 8.74 17.95
C LYS A 177 11.04 8.67 16.56
N ALA A 178 12.19 8.01 16.45
CA ALA A 178 12.89 7.78 15.19
C ALA A 178 12.04 7.05 14.13
N ALA A 179 11.22 6.07 14.50
CA ALA A 179 10.39 5.32 13.54
C ALA A 179 9.35 6.20 12.83
N LEU A 180 8.77 7.18 13.54
CA LEU A 180 7.88 8.18 12.94
C LEU A 180 8.65 9.14 12.01
N HIS A 181 9.84 9.57 12.40
CA HIS A 181 10.67 10.45 11.58
C HIS A 181 11.08 9.74 10.28
N GLU A 182 11.48 8.47 10.37
CA GLU A 182 11.84 7.64 9.22
C GLU A 182 10.65 7.34 8.33
N TRP A 183 9.46 7.12 8.88
CA TRP A 183 8.22 7.04 8.10
C TRP A 183 8.01 8.31 7.26
N ALA A 184 8.00 9.49 7.89
CA ALA A 184 7.81 10.75 7.18
C ALA A 184 8.91 11.00 6.13
N ARG A 185 10.16 10.65 6.46
CA ARG A 185 11.32 10.78 5.57
C ARG A 185 11.17 9.90 4.33
N ILE A 186 11.04 8.58 4.51
CA ILE A 186 10.99 7.61 3.41
C ILE A 186 9.71 7.78 2.58
N PHE A 187 8.55 7.97 3.21
CA PHE A 187 7.29 8.23 2.52
C PHE A 187 7.36 9.50 1.67
N GLY A 188 7.92 10.58 2.21
CA GLY A 188 8.07 11.84 1.50
C GLY A 188 9.05 11.77 0.33
N TYR A 189 10.22 11.13 0.50
CA TYR A 189 11.18 10.96 -0.60
C TYR A 189 10.70 10.01 -1.69
N MET A 190 10.08 8.87 -1.33
CA MET A 190 9.49 7.95 -2.30
C MET A 190 8.46 8.67 -3.18
N ASN A 191 7.56 9.44 -2.57
CA ASN A 191 6.56 10.21 -3.30
C ASN A 191 7.18 11.36 -4.11
N LEU A 192 8.19 12.06 -3.58
CA LEU A 192 8.92 13.11 -4.30
C LEU A 192 9.60 12.55 -5.55
N ILE A 193 10.30 11.41 -5.42
CA ILE A 193 10.92 10.69 -6.55
C ILE A 193 9.87 10.29 -7.58
N GLY A 194 8.76 9.69 -7.15
CA GLY A 194 7.69 9.29 -8.07
C GLY A 194 7.11 10.47 -8.85
N VAL A 195 6.84 11.61 -8.19
CA VAL A 195 6.38 12.83 -8.88
C VAL A 195 7.46 13.39 -9.82
N MET A 196 8.74 13.36 -9.46
CA MET A 196 9.81 13.78 -10.37
C MET A 196 9.87 12.89 -11.62
N VAL A 197 9.74 11.56 -11.45
CA VAL A 197 9.67 10.62 -12.58
C VAL A 197 8.43 10.88 -13.44
N GLN A 198 7.25 11.08 -12.85
CA GLN A 198 6.02 11.38 -13.59
C GLN A 198 6.08 12.72 -14.38
N ILE A 199 6.86 13.69 -13.92
CA ILE A 199 7.09 14.97 -14.62
C ILE A 199 8.09 14.79 -15.78
N LEU A 200 9.17 14.02 -15.57
CA LEU A 200 10.23 13.78 -16.54
C LEU A 200 9.88 12.69 -17.57
N PHE A 201 8.95 11.80 -17.21
CA PHE A 201 8.52 10.64 -18.01
C PHE A 201 6.98 10.50 -18.00
N PRO A 202 6.26 11.49 -18.55
CA PRO A 202 4.81 11.55 -18.53
C PRO A 202 4.21 10.38 -19.32
N CYS A 203 3.36 9.58 -18.66
CA CYS A 203 2.67 8.45 -19.25
C CYS A 203 1.17 8.54 -19.02
N ALA A 204 0.38 8.26 -20.05
CA ALA A 204 -1.07 8.16 -19.93
C ALA A 204 -1.49 6.87 -19.20
N ALA A 205 -2.62 6.91 -18.51
CA ALA A 205 -3.23 5.80 -17.78
C ALA A 205 -4.32 5.09 -18.62
N PRO A 206 -4.84 3.91 -18.22
CA PRO A 206 -5.83 3.14 -19.00
C PRO A 206 -7.09 3.93 -19.40
N TRP A 207 -7.58 4.84 -18.56
CA TRP A 207 -8.73 5.70 -18.90
C TRP A 207 -8.52 6.51 -20.19
N TYR A 208 -7.27 6.85 -20.51
CA TYR A 208 -6.94 7.60 -21.73
C TYR A 208 -7.07 6.69 -22.95
N GLU A 209 -6.51 5.48 -22.89
CA GLU A 209 -6.61 4.49 -23.97
C GLU A 209 -8.09 4.13 -24.24
N VAL A 210 -8.91 3.99 -23.20
CA VAL A 210 -10.34 3.70 -23.33
C VAL A 210 -11.13 4.81 -24.04
N ILE A 211 -10.78 6.09 -23.82
CA ILE A 211 -11.52 7.25 -24.36
C ILE A 211 -10.95 7.73 -25.71
N HIS A 212 -9.62 7.71 -25.86
CA HIS A 212 -8.89 8.33 -26.96
C HIS A 212 -8.06 7.34 -27.79
N GLY A 213 -7.97 6.07 -27.38
CA GLY A 213 -7.05 5.11 -27.96
C GLY A 213 -5.60 5.58 -27.81
N LEU A 214 -4.79 5.31 -28.83
CA LEU A 214 -3.37 5.70 -28.88
C LEU A 214 -3.14 7.05 -29.58
N THR A 215 -4.15 7.94 -29.65
CA THR A 215 -3.95 9.27 -30.26
C THR A 215 -2.99 10.12 -29.43
N PRO A 216 -2.14 10.97 -30.03
CA PRO A 216 -1.19 11.80 -29.28
C PRO A 216 -1.87 12.74 -28.27
N ALA A 217 -1.48 12.62 -27.00
CA ALA A 217 -1.95 13.48 -25.92
C ALA A 217 -1.27 14.85 -25.91
N ASN A 218 -1.90 15.84 -25.27
CA ASN A 218 -1.34 17.18 -25.07
C ASN A 218 -1.70 17.75 -23.69
N TYR A 219 -0.93 18.73 -23.23
CA TYR A 219 -1.09 19.33 -21.89
C TYR A 219 -2.29 20.26 -21.70
N GLY A 220 -3.11 20.50 -22.73
CA GLY A 220 -4.41 21.16 -22.58
C GLY A 220 -5.54 20.21 -22.15
N MET A 221 -5.33 18.89 -22.26
CA MET A 221 -6.32 17.89 -21.90
C MET A 221 -6.54 17.82 -20.38
N GLN A 222 -7.80 17.74 -19.97
CA GLN A 222 -8.18 17.54 -18.57
C GLN A 222 -8.03 16.06 -18.17
N GLY A 223 -7.97 15.79 -16.86
CA GLY A 223 -8.00 14.41 -16.36
C GLY A 223 -9.41 13.81 -16.38
N SER A 224 -9.48 12.48 -16.26
CA SER A 224 -10.72 11.72 -16.19
C SER A 224 -10.85 10.99 -14.84
N PRO A 225 -12.06 10.93 -14.23
CA PRO A 225 -12.32 10.06 -13.09
C PRO A 225 -12.29 8.57 -13.44
N GLY A 226 -12.19 8.20 -14.72
CA GLY A 226 -12.07 6.80 -15.14
C GLY A 226 -13.22 5.94 -14.59
N GLY A 227 -12.88 4.84 -13.92
CA GLY A 227 -13.86 3.95 -13.28
C GLY A 227 -14.58 4.57 -12.09
N LEU A 228 -14.01 5.58 -11.42
CA LEU A 228 -14.68 6.29 -10.31
C LEU A 228 -15.92 7.07 -10.75
N LEU A 229 -16.12 7.31 -12.05
CA LEU A 229 -17.39 7.84 -12.57
C LEU A 229 -18.59 6.96 -12.18
N ARG A 230 -18.37 5.65 -11.98
CA ARG A 230 -19.42 4.73 -11.49
C ARG A 230 -19.78 5.01 -10.03
N ILE A 231 -18.82 5.44 -9.21
CA ILE A 231 -19.03 5.83 -7.80
C ILE A 231 -19.74 7.18 -7.71
N ASP A 232 -19.32 8.16 -8.50
CA ASP A 232 -20.02 9.45 -8.62
C ASP A 232 -21.50 9.22 -8.96
N ARG A 233 -21.80 8.39 -9.96
CA ARG A 233 -23.17 7.98 -10.33
C ARG A 233 -23.91 7.24 -9.21
N LEU A 234 -23.26 6.29 -8.54
CA LEU A 234 -23.87 5.48 -7.47
C LEU A 234 -24.33 6.32 -6.27
N PHE A 235 -23.60 7.39 -5.96
CA PHE A 235 -23.94 8.31 -4.86
C PHE A 235 -24.63 9.61 -5.32
N GLY A 236 -24.92 9.78 -6.61
CA GLY A 236 -25.52 11.02 -7.14
C GLY A 236 -24.63 12.25 -6.94
N SER A 237 -23.32 12.08 -6.98
CA SER A 237 -22.32 13.13 -6.72
C SER A 237 -21.39 13.36 -7.93
N SER A 238 -20.55 14.40 -7.86
CA SER A 238 -19.55 14.73 -8.89
C SER A 238 -18.13 14.88 -8.31
N GLY A 239 -17.89 14.29 -7.14
CA GLY A 239 -16.68 14.52 -6.34
C GLY A 239 -15.42 14.05 -7.04
N TYR A 240 -15.44 12.83 -7.59
CA TYR A 240 -14.28 12.30 -8.31
C TYR A 240 -14.12 12.95 -9.68
N THR A 241 -15.21 13.26 -10.37
CA THR A 241 -15.18 14.02 -11.63
C THR A 241 -14.46 15.35 -11.42
N ALA A 242 -14.87 16.16 -10.45
CA ALA A 242 -14.23 17.44 -10.15
C ALA A 242 -12.75 17.28 -9.73
N ALA A 243 -12.44 16.30 -8.89
CA ALA A 243 -11.08 16.06 -8.40
C ALA A 243 -10.10 15.64 -9.51
N PHE A 244 -10.52 14.73 -10.40
CA PHE A 244 -9.66 14.20 -11.47
C PHE A 244 -9.58 15.13 -12.68
N THR A 245 -10.66 15.82 -13.05
CA THR A 245 -10.63 16.85 -14.12
C THR A 245 -9.58 17.91 -13.81
N HIS A 246 -9.50 18.39 -12.56
CA HIS A 246 -8.53 19.40 -12.12
C HIS A 246 -7.23 18.83 -11.52
N SER A 247 -6.90 17.57 -11.84
CA SER A 247 -5.65 16.94 -11.39
C SER A 247 -4.43 17.79 -11.80
N PRO A 248 -3.48 18.08 -10.88
CA PRO A 248 -2.26 18.81 -11.22
C PRO A 248 -1.35 18.07 -12.20
N LEU A 249 -1.52 16.75 -12.33
CA LEU A 249 -0.60 15.84 -13.02
C LEU A 249 -1.40 14.75 -13.75
N VAL A 250 -2.06 15.13 -14.85
CA VAL A 250 -2.97 14.27 -15.62
C VAL A 250 -2.28 13.02 -16.20
N PHE A 251 -1.05 13.17 -16.68
CA PHE A 251 -0.28 12.12 -17.35
C PHE A 251 0.85 11.56 -16.46
N GLY A 252 0.53 11.32 -15.18
CA GLY A 252 1.45 10.78 -14.19
C GLY A 252 1.23 9.31 -13.86
N ALA A 253 0.97 8.45 -14.85
CA ALA A 253 0.71 7.03 -14.59
C ALA A 253 1.93 6.28 -14.00
N PHE A 254 3.11 6.48 -14.59
CA PHE A 254 4.33 5.74 -14.21
C PHE A 254 5.29 6.58 -13.35
N PRO A 255 5.80 6.05 -12.22
CA PRO A 255 5.32 4.85 -11.51
C PRO A 255 4.02 5.14 -10.75
N SER A 256 3.26 4.11 -10.39
CA SER A 256 2.04 4.28 -9.60
C SER A 256 2.34 4.67 -8.16
N LEU A 257 2.02 5.90 -7.77
CA LEU A 257 2.15 6.32 -6.37
C LEU A 257 1.13 5.65 -5.43
N HIS A 258 0.00 5.16 -5.96
CA HIS A 258 -0.96 4.38 -5.20
C HIS A 258 -0.34 3.06 -4.72
N SER A 259 0.28 2.31 -5.66
CA SER A 259 0.94 1.04 -5.33
C SER A 259 2.20 1.26 -4.48
N ALA A 260 2.95 2.33 -4.73
CA ALA A 260 4.12 2.71 -3.94
C ALA A 260 3.74 3.00 -2.48
N CYS A 261 2.71 3.82 -2.24
CA CYS A 261 2.23 4.10 -0.89
C CYS A 261 1.76 2.84 -0.16
N ALA A 262 0.88 2.02 -0.76
CA ALA A 262 0.41 0.80 -0.09
C ALA A 262 1.51 -0.24 0.14
N THR A 263 2.52 -0.30 -0.73
CA THR A 263 3.69 -1.16 -0.53
C THR A 263 4.54 -0.64 0.61
N LEU A 264 4.79 0.66 0.69
CA LEU A 264 5.56 1.25 1.79
C LEU A 264 4.81 1.13 3.12
N GLU A 265 3.49 1.33 3.12
CA GLU A 265 2.58 1.06 4.25
C GLU A 265 2.69 -0.41 4.68
N ALA A 266 2.65 -1.36 3.74
CA ALA A 266 2.81 -2.78 4.02
C ALA A 266 4.19 -3.12 4.60
N LEU A 267 5.27 -2.56 4.05
CA LEU A 267 6.63 -2.77 4.56
C LEU A 267 6.80 -2.20 5.97
N PHE A 268 6.38 -0.96 6.23
CA PHE A 268 6.45 -0.36 7.56
C PHE A 268 5.56 -1.08 8.58
N VAL A 269 4.31 -1.39 8.24
CA VAL A 269 3.41 -2.11 9.15
C VAL A 269 3.93 -3.52 9.42
N SER A 270 4.47 -4.23 8.43
CA SER A 270 5.03 -5.57 8.64
C SER A 270 6.32 -5.55 9.46
N HIS A 271 7.17 -4.54 9.27
CA HIS A 271 8.44 -4.39 9.98
C HIS A 271 8.24 -3.96 11.44
N PHE A 272 7.43 -2.92 11.68
CA PHE A 272 7.18 -2.40 13.02
C PHE A 272 6.06 -3.15 13.75
N PHE A 273 5.15 -3.84 13.07
CA PHE A 273 4.03 -4.60 13.67
C PHE A 273 3.81 -5.97 12.99
N PRO A 274 4.73 -6.94 13.13
CA PRO A 274 4.73 -8.20 12.36
C PRO A 274 3.47 -9.07 12.46
N SER A 275 2.64 -8.90 13.49
CA SER A 275 1.35 -9.59 13.58
C SER A 275 0.32 -9.12 12.54
N MET A 276 0.52 -7.95 11.95
CA MET A 276 -0.38 -7.32 10.98
C MET A 276 -0.01 -7.59 9.50
N THR A 277 1.17 -8.17 9.24
CA THR A 277 1.73 -8.43 7.90
C THR A 277 0.70 -8.99 6.92
N LYS A 278 0.01 -10.08 7.27
CA LYS A 278 -0.97 -10.72 6.36
C LYS A 278 -2.16 -9.82 6.00
N TYR A 279 -2.58 -8.94 6.91
CA TYR A 279 -3.71 -8.03 6.68
C TYR A 279 -3.31 -6.84 5.82
N ILE A 280 -2.12 -6.27 6.06
CA ILE A 280 -1.67 -5.11 5.29
C ILE A 280 -1.26 -5.48 3.86
N PHE A 281 -0.66 -6.65 3.64
CA PHE A 281 -0.42 -7.16 2.28
C PHE A 281 -1.72 -7.55 1.55
N ALA A 282 -2.74 -8.02 2.26
CA ALA A 282 -4.07 -8.21 1.66
C ALA A 282 -4.68 -6.88 1.22
N TYR A 283 -4.62 -5.82 2.04
CA TYR A 283 -5.02 -4.47 1.64
C TYR A 283 -4.23 -3.97 0.42
N ALA A 284 -2.91 -4.12 0.41
CA ALA A 284 -2.08 -3.68 -0.71
C ALA A 284 -2.44 -4.41 -2.02
N ALA A 285 -2.66 -5.72 -1.97
CA ALA A 285 -3.10 -6.51 -3.12
C ALA A 285 -4.48 -6.07 -3.64
N VAL A 286 -5.44 -5.78 -2.76
CA VAL A 286 -6.76 -5.24 -3.16
C VAL A 286 -6.60 -3.83 -3.73
N LEU A 287 -5.76 -2.95 -3.17
CA LEU A 287 -5.50 -1.62 -3.74
C LEU A 287 -4.90 -1.74 -5.14
N PHE A 288 -3.91 -2.62 -5.35
CA PHE A 288 -3.30 -2.85 -6.67
C PHE A 288 -4.37 -3.21 -7.69
N TRP A 289 -5.21 -4.21 -7.40
CA TRP A 289 -6.36 -4.56 -8.24
C TRP A 289 -7.30 -3.37 -8.47
N SER A 290 -7.60 -2.60 -7.42
CA SER A 290 -8.50 -1.44 -7.48
C SER A 290 -8.00 -0.37 -8.45
N THR A 291 -6.69 -0.11 -8.47
CA THR A 291 -6.08 0.90 -9.36
C THR A 291 -6.26 0.57 -10.85
N MET A 292 -6.16 -0.72 -11.21
CA MET A 292 -6.37 -1.22 -12.58
C MET A 292 -7.87 -1.30 -12.90
N TYR A 293 -8.68 -1.84 -11.99
CA TYR A 293 -10.14 -1.98 -12.12
C TYR A 293 -10.86 -0.63 -12.29
N LEU A 294 -10.33 0.43 -11.68
CA LEU A 294 -10.80 1.81 -11.82
C LEU A 294 -10.13 2.58 -12.97
N THR A 295 -9.41 1.91 -13.88
CA THR A 295 -8.78 2.46 -15.11
C THR A 295 -7.65 3.48 -14.87
N HIS A 296 -7.06 3.54 -13.67
CA HIS A 296 -6.09 4.58 -13.32
C HIS A 296 -4.63 4.18 -13.50
N HIS A 297 -4.31 2.89 -13.59
CA HIS A 297 -2.94 2.36 -13.61
C HIS A 297 -2.87 1.05 -14.40
N TYR A 298 -1.77 0.81 -15.13
CA TYR A 298 -1.45 -0.47 -15.75
C TYR A 298 -0.63 -1.35 -14.80
N LEU A 299 -0.66 -2.68 -14.94
CA LEU A 299 0.08 -3.56 -14.04
C LEU A 299 1.59 -3.24 -13.99
N ILE A 300 2.17 -2.79 -15.10
CA ILE A 300 3.59 -2.41 -15.17
C ILE A 300 3.92 -1.17 -14.32
N ASP A 301 3.04 -0.18 -14.24
CA ASP A 301 3.26 1.01 -13.40
C ASP A 301 2.93 0.74 -11.91
N VAL A 302 1.99 -0.17 -11.64
CA VAL A 302 1.72 -0.74 -10.30
C VAL A 302 2.97 -1.45 -9.77
N VAL A 303 3.58 -2.33 -10.58
CA VAL A 303 4.83 -3.01 -10.23
C VAL A 303 5.97 -2.01 -10.05
N GLY A 304 6.11 -1.03 -10.96
CA GLY A 304 7.10 0.04 -10.86
C GLY A 304 7.02 0.83 -9.55
N GLY A 305 5.81 1.18 -9.10
CA GLY A 305 5.58 1.83 -7.80
C GLY A 305 5.93 0.94 -6.60
N GLY A 306 5.59 -0.35 -6.65
CA GLY A 306 6.00 -1.32 -5.64
C GLY A 306 7.52 -1.45 -5.53
N CYS A 307 8.23 -1.53 -6.67
CA CYS A 307 9.68 -1.55 -6.71
C CYS A 307 10.32 -0.26 -6.15
N LEU A 308 9.75 0.91 -6.46
CA LEU A 308 10.20 2.19 -5.88
C LEU A 308 10.06 2.20 -4.35
N ALA A 309 8.93 1.73 -3.82
CA ALA A 309 8.70 1.62 -2.37
C ALA A 309 9.68 0.65 -1.68
N VAL A 310 9.92 -0.52 -2.28
CA VAL A 310 10.91 -1.50 -1.80
C VAL A 310 12.32 -0.89 -1.78
N ALA A 311 12.72 -0.22 -2.87
CA ALA A 311 14.03 0.43 -2.96
C ALA A 311 14.19 1.52 -1.88
N CYS A 312 13.23 2.45 -1.78
CA CYS A 312 13.25 3.49 -0.75
C CYS A 312 13.27 2.91 0.67
N PHE A 313 12.48 1.86 0.96
CA PHE A 313 12.47 1.22 2.27
C PHE A 313 13.85 0.63 2.63
N TYR A 314 14.41 -0.24 1.80
CA TYR A 314 15.65 -0.94 2.16
C TYR A 314 16.91 -0.07 2.08
N LEU A 315 16.95 0.92 1.20
CA LEU A 315 18.11 1.83 1.06
C LEU A 315 18.14 2.93 2.14
N MET A 316 16.99 3.27 2.73
CA MET A 316 16.88 4.44 3.63
C MET A 316 16.54 4.09 5.08
N LEU A 317 15.99 2.90 5.36
CA LEU A 317 15.73 2.46 6.72
C LEU A 317 17.06 2.20 7.45
N PRO A 318 17.36 2.93 8.54
CA PRO A 318 18.63 2.82 9.24
C PRO A 318 18.71 1.55 10.10
N ASP A 319 19.91 1.06 10.37
CA ASP A 319 20.14 -0.23 11.03
C ASP A 319 19.67 -0.25 12.49
N GLU A 320 19.66 0.90 13.16
CA GLU A 320 19.16 1.07 14.53
C GLU A 320 17.65 0.82 14.67
N LEU A 321 16.92 0.76 13.55
CA LEU A 321 15.50 0.40 13.51
C LEU A 321 15.25 -1.02 12.99
N LYS A 322 16.28 -1.84 12.76
CA LYS A 322 16.16 -3.22 12.28
C LYS A 322 16.21 -4.25 13.43
N GLY A 323 15.91 -5.50 13.12
CA GLY A 323 15.99 -6.62 14.07
C GLY A 323 15.14 -6.39 15.34
N PRO A 324 15.65 -6.73 16.54
CA PRO A 324 14.91 -6.54 17.79
C PRO A 324 14.44 -5.10 18.05
N ALA A 325 15.20 -4.10 17.60
CA ALA A 325 14.88 -2.69 17.81
C ALA A 325 13.60 -2.24 17.05
N ALA A 326 13.27 -2.89 15.93
CA ALA A 326 12.07 -2.63 15.14
C ALA A 326 10.77 -2.74 15.96
N THR A 327 10.74 -3.66 16.94
CA THR A 327 9.53 -3.93 17.73
C THR A 327 9.56 -3.33 19.13
N ALA A 328 10.63 -2.60 19.47
CA ALA A 328 10.81 -1.95 20.77
C ALA A 328 9.66 -0.96 21.09
N PRO A 329 9.25 -0.84 22.36
CA PRO A 329 8.32 0.20 22.79
C PRO A 329 8.97 1.60 22.72
N PRO A 330 8.18 2.69 22.75
CA PRO A 330 8.73 4.04 22.89
C PRO A 330 9.50 4.18 24.21
N GLY A 331 10.61 4.93 24.19
CA GLY A 331 11.40 5.22 25.40
C GLY A 331 10.54 5.81 26.52
N GLY A 332 10.65 5.24 27.72
CA GLY A 332 9.81 5.56 28.89
C GLY A 332 8.68 4.55 29.16
N LEU A 333 8.29 3.73 28.18
CA LEU A 333 7.43 2.57 28.40
C LEU A 333 8.30 1.32 28.62
N SER A 334 8.32 0.79 29.84
CA SER A 334 9.02 -0.47 30.12
C SER A 334 8.41 -1.62 29.30
N ALA A 335 9.22 -2.62 28.94
CA ALA A 335 8.76 -3.79 28.19
C ALA A 335 7.62 -4.57 28.91
N ALA A 336 7.55 -4.45 30.24
CA ALA A 336 6.47 -4.99 31.08
C ALA A 336 5.10 -4.33 30.80
N GLY A 337 5.06 -3.04 30.45
CA GLY A 337 3.81 -2.35 30.14
C GLY A 337 3.17 -2.78 28.81
N PHE A 338 3.94 -3.44 27.93
CA PHE A 338 3.51 -3.74 26.56
C PHE A 338 3.76 -5.20 26.12
N GLY A 339 3.79 -6.14 27.07
CA GLY A 339 3.62 -7.58 26.79
C GLY A 339 4.75 -8.25 26.00
N SER A 340 6.00 -7.81 26.20
CA SER A 340 7.15 -8.54 25.66
C SER A 340 7.30 -9.86 26.42
N ARG A 341 7.06 -10.97 25.71
CA ARG A 341 6.89 -12.34 26.26
C ARG A 341 5.81 -12.42 27.35
N ARG A 342 4.57 -12.71 26.94
CA ARG A 342 3.60 -13.32 27.86
C ARG A 342 4.19 -14.61 28.41
N SER A 343 4.14 -14.75 29.72
CA SER A 343 4.41 -16.02 30.39
C SER A 343 3.43 -17.09 29.88
N LYS A 344 3.78 -18.39 29.90
CA LYS A 344 2.78 -19.45 29.61
C LYS A 344 1.58 -19.31 30.55
N TYR A 345 1.86 -18.90 31.78
CA TYR A 345 0.89 -18.64 32.84
C TYR A 345 -0.07 -17.47 32.49
N ASP A 346 0.42 -16.36 31.91
CA ASP A 346 -0.40 -15.24 31.38
C ASP A 346 -1.35 -15.64 30.23
N ILE A 347 -1.00 -16.68 29.46
CA ILE A 347 -1.79 -17.10 28.28
C ILE A 347 -2.99 -17.94 28.71
N TYR A 348 -2.84 -18.73 29.78
CA TYR A 348 -3.84 -19.65 30.29
C TYR A 348 -4.53 -19.19 31.59
N ASP A 349 -4.23 -17.97 32.08
CA ASP A 349 -4.76 -17.40 33.33
C ASP A 349 -4.43 -18.28 34.55
N LEU A 350 -3.21 -18.84 34.56
CA LEU A 350 -2.70 -19.73 35.62
C LEU A 350 -1.81 -18.94 36.59
N GLU A 351 -1.82 -19.32 37.88
CA GLU A 351 -0.89 -18.74 38.86
C GLU A 351 0.56 -19.21 38.61
N GLU A 352 1.52 -18.29 38.69
CA GLU A 352 2.94 -18.63 38.57
C GLU A 352 3.44 -19.35 39.84
N PRO A 353 4.14 -20.50 39.71
CA PRO A 353 4.64 -21.25 40.86
C PRO A 353 5.56 -20.40 41.74
N HIS A 354 5.18 -20.20 43.00
CA HIS A 354 5.96 -19.42 43.95
C HIS A 354 7.27 -20.13 44.34
N GLY A 355 8.34 -19.84 43.61
CA GLY A 355 9.69 -20.29 43.93
C GLY A 355 10.14 -19.78 45.30
N ARG A 356 10.45 -20.71 46.22
CA ARG A 356 10.92 -20.38 47.57
C ARG A 356 12.19 -19.52 47.53
N VAL A 357 12.08 -18.27 47.99
CA VAL A 357 13.24 -17.40 48.29
C VAL A 357 14.04 -18.03 49.43
N ARG A 358 15.25 -18.51 49.15
CA ARG A 358 16.21 -18.91 50.18
C ARG A 358 17.27 -17.81 50.37
N SER A 359 17.27 -17.21 51.55
CA SER A 359 18.21 -16.17 51.95
C SER A 359 19.67 -16.65 51.83
N GLY A 360 20.52 -15.86 51.16
CA GLY A 360 21.94 -16.13 50.94
C GLY A 360 22.70 -14.84 50.65
N ARG A 361 23.58 -14.45 51.56
CA ARG A 361 24.30 -13.16 51.58
C ARG A 361 25.65 -13.32 50.88
N ASN A 362 25.97 -12.50 49.88
CA ASN A 362 27.35 -12.09 49.57
C ASN A 362 27.44 -10.90 48.60
N ALA A 363 28.60 -10.25 48.56
CA ALA A 363 28.83 -8.95 47.92
C ALA A 363 29.85 -9.03 46.75
N ASN A 364 29.79 -8.00 45.89
CA ASN A 364 30.67 -7.72 44.73
C ASN A 364 30.71 -8.75 43.60
N GLY A 365 30.55 -8.28 42.35
CA GLY A 365 30.96 -9.04 41.17
C GLY A 365 30.07 -8.88 39.94
N SER A 366 30.63 -8.27 38.91
CA SER A 366 30.22 -8.26 37.50
C SER A 366 29.55 -9.55 36.97
N ILE A 367 28.47 -9.37 36.20
CA ILE A 367 28.07 -10.13 35.00
C ILE A 367 28.28 -11.66 35.03
N MET A 368 27.19 -12.41 35.23
CA MET A 368 26.96 -13.65 34.48
C MET A 368 25.45 -13.88 34.28
N ARG A 369 25.06 -14.15 33.03
CA ARG A 369 23.77 -14.68 32.64
C ARG A 369 24.04 -16.05 32.05
N ASP A 370 24.03 -17.07 32.88
CA ASP A 370 24.04 -18.45 32.40
C ASP A 370 22.60 -18.84 32.04
N ALA A 371 22.30 -19.37 30.85
CA ALA A 371 22.91 -20.52 30.16
C ALA A 371 22.48 -21.86 30.78
N ALA A 372 21.17 -22.14 30.65
CA ALA A 372 20.60 -23.46 30.75
C ALA A 372 19.46 -23.58 29.70
N ASP A 373 19.25 -24.81 29.23
CA ASP A 373 18.17 -25.27 28.35
C ASP A 373 18.16 -24.75 26.90
N TYR A 374 19.15 -25.23 26.14
CA TYR A 374 18.91 -25.78 24.81
C TYR A 374 19.26 -27.29 24.83
N ASP A 375 18.48 -28.07 24.09
CA ASP A 375 18.69 -29.47 23.64
C ASP A 375 18.96 -30.58 24.66
N LEU A 376 17.95 -31.46 24.82
CA LEU A 376 18.17 -32.91 24.82
C LEU A 376 16.89 -33.66 24.40
N GLU A 377 16.93 -34.27 23.21
CA GLU A 377 15.95 -35.27 22.77
C GLU A 377 16.22 -36.63 23.44
N GLY A 378 15.20 -37.50 23.50
CA GLY A 378 15.43 -38.95 23.50
C GLY A 378 15.02 -39.74 24.76
N LEU A 379 13.86 -40.41 24.65
CA LEU A 379 13.60 -41.79 25.08
C LEU A 379 14.02 -42.26 26.50
N SER A 380 13.04 -42.58 27.35
CA SER A 380 12.73 -43.99 27.74
C SER A 380 11.64 -44.13 28.83
N ASP A 381 10.62 -44.92 28.49
CA ASP A 381 10.01 -46.03 29.24
C ASP A 381 9.39 -45.90 30.67
N ARG A 382 8.10 -46.32 30.72
CA ARG A 382 7.40 -47.12 31.76
C ARG A 382 6.89 -46.40 33.04
N GLU A 383 5.74 -46.77 33.65
CA GLU A 383 4.75 -47.86 33.38
C GLU A 383 3.35 -47.53 33.99
N SER A 384 2.36 -48.41 33.78
CA SER A 384 0.97 -48.45 34.32
C SER A 384 -0.04 -47.39 33.84
N ASP A 385 -1.32 -47.70 33.61
CA ASP A 385 -2.02 -48.99 33.36
C ASP A 385 -3.38 -48.69 32.66
N ASP A 386 -4.03 -49.75 32.15
CA ASP A 386 -5.48 -49.92 31.88
C ASP A 386 -5.93 -50.32 30.45
N GLU A 387 -6.57 -51.51 30.42
CA GLU A 387 -7.67 -52.00 29.55
C GLU A 387 -7.44 -52.35 28.05
N GLU A 388 -7.11 -53.62 27.84
CA GLU A 388 -7.90 -54.63 27.09
C GLU A 388 -8.47 -54.32 25.67
N MET A 389 -7.93 -54.99 24.62
CA MET A 389 -8.47 -56.26 24.05
C MET A 389 -7.93 -56.59 22.64
N ASP A 390 -7.81 -57.89 22.35
CA ASP A 390 -7.16 -58.48 21.18
C ASP A 390 -8.15 -58.89 20.05
N ILE A 391 -7.75 -58.71 18.79
CA ILE A 391 -8.27 -59.49 17.66
C ILE A 391 -7.17 -59.76 16.61
N THR A 392 -6.79 -61.03 16.50
CA THR A 392 -5.79 -61.54 15.56
C THR A 392 -6.41 -62.10 14.27
N TYR A 393 -5.82 -61.84 13.10
CA TYR A 393 -5.89 -62.75 11.95
C TYR A 393 -4.65 -62.69 11.03
N ARG A 394 -4.38 -63.77 10.28
CA ARG A 394 -3.09 -64.10 9.66
C ARG A 394 -2.92 -63.70 8.18
N SER A 395 -1.66 -63.52 7.76
CA SER A 395 -1.18 -63.44 6.36
C SER A 395 -1.08 -64.82 5.66
N PRO A 396 -0.88 -64.86 4.32
CA PRO A 396 0.39 -65.39 3.77
C PRO A 396 0.91 -64.83 2.40
N VAL A 397 2.17 -64.37 2.34
CA VAL A 397 3.37 -65.01 1.69
C VAL A 397 3.25 -65.63 0.25
N VAL A 398 4.06 -65.33 -0.81
CA VAL A 398 4.87 -64.12 -1.16
C VAL A 398 4.90 -63.70 -2.67
N PRO A 399 5.67 -64.29 -3.67
CA PRO A 399 6.39 -63.42 -4.62
C PRO A 399 6.32 -63.70 -6.15
N ASN A 400 6.52 -62.65 -6.96
CA ASN A 400 7.46 -62.54 -8.12
C ASN A 400 7.18 -61.25 -8.95
N GLY A 401 8.22 -60.49 -9.35
CA GLY A 401 8.12 -59.30 -10.25
C GLY A 401 8.59 -59.61 -11.68
N PRO A 402 9.19 -58.67 -12.44
CA PRO A 402 9.12 -57.19 -12.46
C PRO A 402 8.86 -56.62 -13.90
N GLY A 403 8.90 -55.29 -14.14
CA GLY A 403 8.97 -54.80 -15.54
C GLY A 403 8.72 -53.31 -15.86
N SER A 404 9.80 -52.50 -15.83
CA SER A 404 10.02 -51.15 -16.36
C SER A 404 9.20 -50.60 -17.55
N ALA A 405 9.00 -49.27 -17.59
CA ALA A 405 8.82 -48.49 -18.83
C ALA A 405 9.43 -47.07 -18.72
N ALA A 406 10.17 -46.65 -19.76
CA ALA A 406 10.78 -45.32 -19.93
C ALA A 406 10.39 -44.71 -21.30
N PRO A 407 10.56 -43.40 -21.56
CA PRO A 407 9.84 -42.68 -22.61
C PRO A 407 10.56 -42.63 -23.98
N LEU A 408 9.85 -42.21 -25.02
CA LEU A 408 10.36 -42.07 -26.39
C LEU A 408 9.99 -40.71 -27.04
N ILE A 409 10.97 -40.12 -27.74
CA ILE A 409 10.87 -38.89 -28.55
C ILE A 409 11.42 -39.17 -29.95
N ARG A 410 10.69 -38.77 -31.01
CA ARG A 410 11.12 -38.44 -32.41
C ARG A 410 9.89 -38.49 -33.36
N GLN A 411 9.79 -37.83 -34.51
CA GLN A 411 10.56 -36.75 -35.18
C GLN A 411 9.62 -36.05 -36.21
N ALA A 412 10.08 -34.98 -36.87
CA ALA A 412 9.29 -34.10 -37.75
C ALA A 412 8.85 -34.69 -39.11
N GLY A 413 7.83 -34.06 -39.72
CA GLY A 413 7.43 -34.19 -41.11
C GLY A 413 6.62 -32.95 -41.56
N ALA A 414 6.83 -32.45 -42.78
CA ALA A 414 6.31 -31.17 -43.25
C ALA A 414 5.33 -31.29 -44.44
N SER A 415 4.37 -30.38 -44.54
CA SER A 415 3.61 -30.05 -45.76
C SER A 415 2.87 -28.70 -45.58
N ALA A 416 2.47 -28.04 -46.68
CA ALA A 416 2.17 -26.60 -46.71
C ALA A 416 0.88 -26.22 -47.47
N ALA A 417 0.50 -24.93 -47.37
CA ALA A 417 -0.63 -24.21 -48.01
C ALA A 417 -2.04 -24.52 -47.43
N GLN A 418 -3.00 -23.58 -47.31
CA GLN A 418 -3.24 -22.27 -47.94
C GLN A 418 -3.79 -21.20 -46.94
N PRO A 419 -3.78 -19.89 -47.29
CA PRO A 419 -4.28 -18.83 -46.42
C PRO A 419 -5.81 -18.58 -46.58
N LYS A 420 -6.50 -18.28 -45.47
CA LYS A 420 -7.84 -17.68 -45.48
C LYS A 420 -7.80 -16.29 -44.86
N ASN A 421 -8.04 -15.26 -45.68
CA ASN A 421 -8.35 -13.93 -45.19
C ASN A 421 -9.72 -13.94 -44.50
N SER A 422 -9.78 -13.48 -43.25
CA SER A 422 -11.04 -13.05 -42.63
C SER A 422 -10.89 -11.65 -42.05
N HIS A 423 -11.32 -10.64 -42.80
CA HIS A 423 -11.57 -9.32 -42.23
C HIS A 423 -12.76 -9.44 -41.28
N ARG A 424 -12.52 -9.38 -39.96
CA ARG A 424 -13.57 -9.13 -38.98
C ARG A 424 -13.69 -7.63 -38.78
N HIS A 425 -14.80 -7.06 -39.22
CA HIS A 425 -15.21 -5.72 -38.82
C HIS A 425 -15.38 -5.69 -37.29
N THR A 426 -14.51 -4.97 -36.60
CA THR A 426 -14.80 -4.49 -35.25
C THR A 426 -15.68 -3.25 -35.35
N ALA A 427 -16.94 -3.36 -34.93
CA ALA A 427 -17.79 -2.19 -34.76
C ALA A 427 -17.20 -1.30 -33.65
N SER A 428 -16.98 -0.02 -33.94
CA SER A 428 -16.41 0.91 -32.97
C SER A 428 -17.39 1.18 -31.82
N ILE A 429 -16.88 1.11 -30.59
CA ILE A 429 -17.61 1.35 -29.34
C ILE A 429 -18.09 2.83 -29.22
N ALA A 430 -17.60 3.73 -30.08
CA ALA A 430 -18.18 5.06 -30.28
C ALA A 430 -19.69 5.04 -30.59
N SER A 431 -20.21 3.93 -31.14
CA SER A 431 -21.64 3.74 -31.43
C SER A 431 -22.53 3.53 -30.19
N LEU A 432 -21.97 3.11 -29.05
CA LEU A 432 -22.70 2.88 -27.80
C LEU A 432 -22.77 4.14 -26.90
N ILE A 433 -21.98 5.17 -27.20
CA ILE A 433 -21.97 6.44 -26.45
C ILE A 433 -23.00 7.44 -27.02
N ARG A 434 -23.42 7.27 -28.28
CA ARG A 434 -24.48 8.09 -28.93
C ARG A 434 -25.86 7.44 -28.93
N ALA A 435 -26.26 6.82 -27.83
CA ALA A 435 -27.60 6.23 -27.71
C ALA A 435 -28.72 7.30 -27.65
N GLU A 436 -28.41 8.52 -27.18
CA GLU A 436 -29.36 9.62 -27.01
C GLU A 436 -29.80 10.26 -28.34
N GLU A 437 -29.07 10.04 -29.44
CA GLU A 437 -29.31 10.67 -30.75
C GLU A 437 -30.29 9.88 -31.65
N ARG A 438 -31.02 8.88 -31.10
CA ARG A 438 -32.00 8.04 -31.83
C ARG A 438 -33.42 8.03 -31.23
N ALA A 439 -33.77 9.01 -30.42
CA ALA A 439 -35.06 9.04 -29.74
C ALA A 439 -36.24 9.57 -30.58
N GLU A 440 -36.01 10.09 -31.80
CA GLU A 440 -37.05 10.81 -32.57
C GLU A 440 -37.55 10.13 -33.87
N ASP A 441 -36.89 9.09 -34.38
CA ASP A 441 -37.35 8.36 -35.58
C ASP A 441 -38.07 7.06 -35.22
N GLY A 442 -39.39 7.08 -35.22
CA GLY A 442 -40.22 5.94 -34.82
C GLY A 442 -40.39 4.87 -35.90
N TRP A 443 -40.35 3.59 -35.51
CA TRP A 443 -41.02 2.53 -36.28
C TRP A 443 -41.53 1.36 -35.39
N SER A 444 -42.47 0.60 -35.94
CA SER A 444 -43.37 -0.32 -35.23
C SER A 444 -42.86 -1.80 -35.24
N PRO A 445 -43.45 -2.72 -34.45
CA PRO A 445 -42.78 -3.95 -34.05
C PRO A 445 -43.02 -5.16 -34.97
N ILE A 446 -42.06 -6.09 -34.99
CA ILE A 446 -42.24 -7.49 -35.42
C ILE A 446 -41.67 -8.39 -34.33
N GLY A 447 -42.44 -9.40 -33.91
CA GLY A 447 -42.18 -10.20 -32.71
C GLY A 447 -41.32 -11.45 -32.93
N GLY A 448 -40.91 -12.05 -31.80
CA GLY A 448 -40.28 -13.37 -31.72
C GLY A 448 -40.69 -14.06 -30.42
N SER A 449 -41.36 -15.20 -30.52
CA SER A 449 -41.92 -15.94 -29.39
C SER A 449 -40.86 -16.62 -28.52
N PHE A 450 -40.92 -16.44 -27.20
CA PHE A 450 -40.23 -17.29 -26.22
C PHE A 450 -41.23 -18.24 -25.56
N ASN A 451 -41.02 -19.54 -25.72
CA ASN A 451 -41.86 -20.59 -25.13
C ASN A 451 -41.32 -20.98 -23.75
N ILE A 452 -42.16 -20.96 -22.72
CA ILE A 452 -41.83 -21.43 -21.36
C ILE A 452 -42.54 -22.78 -21.14
N PRO A 453 -41.83 -23.86 -20.72
CA PRO A 453 -42.47 -25.14 -20.44
C PRO A 453 -43.25 -25.09 -19.11
N PRO A 454 -44.44 -25.71 -19.02
CA PRO A 454 -45.28 -25.66 -17.82
C PRO A 454 -44.81 -26.63 -16.73
N THR A 455 -44.89 -26.18 -15.48
CA THR A 455 -44.68 -26.97 -14.26
C THR A 455 -45.88 -27.90 -14.01
N PRO A 456 -45.70 -29.17 -13.59
CA PRO A 456 -46.81 -30.11 -13.45
C PRO A 456 -47.63 -29.90 -12.17
N THR A 457 -48.95 -29.87 -12.30
CA THR A 457 -49.90 -29.98 -11.18
C THR A 457 -50.81 -31.19 -11.38
N ARG A 458 -50.96 -31.99 -10.31
CA ARG A 458 -51.67 -33.28 -10.27
C ARG A 458 -53.11 -33.11 -9.80
N ALA A 459 -54.10 -33.49 -10.63
CA ALA A 459 -55.43 -33.96 -10.20
C ALA A 459 -56.18 -34.65 -11.35
N GLU A 460 -56.76 -35.84 -11.05
CA GLU A 460 -58.04 -36.39 -11.56
C GLU A 460 -58.33 -36.42 -13.09
N ARG A 461 -58.67 -37.56 -13.73
CA ARG A 461 -58.98 -38.94 -13.28
C ARG A 461 -58.38 -39.98 -14.23
#